data_AF-A0A3D9MX52-F1
#
_entry.id   AF-A0A3D9MX52-F1
#
_cell.length_a   1.000
_cell.length_b   1.000
_cell.length_c   1.000
_cell.angle_alpha   90.00
_cell.angle_beta   90.00
_cell.angle_gamma   90.00
#
_symmetry.space_group_name_H-M   'P 1'
#
loop_
_entity.id
_entity.type
_entity.pdbx_description
1 polymer ?
#
loop_
_entity_poly.entity_id
_entity_poly.type
_entity_poly.pdbx_seq_one_letter_code
_entity_poly.pdbx_strand_id
1 'polypeptide(L)'
;MNDTYFIAIVITILICHLVAIIVAYKKGKSTLIIPYLNMVMVIDIFVFWAITSPNVKEHNFEFTELAVIGLEACILIFAFYAIFGFYNKTPVKVINSIGFGLHLLVTIGLLYYRLAFKFDRLF
;
A
#
# COMPACT_ATOMS: atom_id res chain seq x y z
N MET A 1 6.89 -0.96 19.04
CA MET A 1 7.89 -0.56 18.03
C MET A 1 8.36 0.84 18.39
N ASN A 2 9.66 1.15 18.41
CA ASN A 2 10.11 2.52 18.74
C ASN A 2 9.56 3.48 17.68
N ASP A 3 9.00 4.61 18.11
CA ASP A 3 8.33 5.60 17.25
C ASP A 3 9.18 6.07 16.08
N THR A 4 10.49 6.13 16.30
CA THR A 4 11.48 6.51 15.29
C THR A 4 11.55 5.47 14.16
N TYR A 5 11.49 4.17 14.47
CA TYR A 5 11.53 3.11 13.45
C TYR A 5 10.28 3.12 12.58
N PHE A 6 9.10 3.33 13.17
CA PHE A 6 7.86 3.44 12.39
C PHE A 6 7.89 4.61 11.43
N ILE A 7 8.29 5.80 11.90
CA ILE A 7 8.41 6.98 11.05
C ILE A 7 9.44 6.74 9.93
N ALA A 8 10.58 6.12 10.24
CA ALA A 8 11.58 5.78 9.24
C ALA A 8 11.05 4.83 8.15
N ILE A 9 10.25 3.82 8.53
CA ILE A 9 9.59 2.90 7.59
C ILE A 9 8.64 3.68 6.67
N VAL A 10 7.74 4.50 7.25
CA VAL A 10 6.77 5.28 6.48
C VAL A 10 7.45 6.25 5.51
N ILE A 11 8.51 6.94 5.95
CA ILE A 11 9.31 7.81 5.07
C ILE A 11 9.96 7.02 3.94
N THR A 12 10.51 5.85 4.24
CA THR A 12 11.13 4.97 3.22
C THR A 12 10.10 4.56 2.17
N ILE A 13 8.89 4.17 2.58
CA ILE A 13 7.80 3.84 1.67
C ILE A 13 7.44 5.04 0.78
N LEU A 14 7.36 6.26 1.34
CA LEU A 14 7.09 7.47 0.55
C LEU A 14 8.20 7.76 -0.47
N ILE A 15 9.47 7.56 -0.10
CA ILE A 15 10.59 7.71 -1.03
C ILE A 15 10.46 6.70 -2.18
N CYS A 16 10.09 5.44 -1.89
CA CYS A 16 9.85 4.44 -2.92
C CYS A 16 8.74 4.85 -3.91
N HIS A 17 7.62 5.39 -3.41
CA HIS A 17 6.55 5.92 -4.25
C HIS A 17 7.03 7.10 -5.12
N LEU A 18 7.79 8.03 -4.53
CA LEU A 18 8.32 9.20 -5.24
C LEU A 18 9.28 8.78 -6.36
N VAL A 19 10.19 7.86 -6.07
CA VAL A 19 11.13 7.30 -7.05
C VAL A 19 10.37 6.64 -8.19
N ALA A 20 9.35 5.84 -7.90
CA ALA A 20 8.55 5.22 -8.94
C ALA A 20 7.82 6.24 -9.82
N ILE A 21 7.27 7.31 -9.26
CA ILE A 21 6.65 8.40 -10.04
C ILE A 21 7.69 9.05 -10.97
N ILE A 22 8.87 9.38 -10.45
CA ILE A 22 9.94 10.00 -11.23
C ILE A 22 10.39 9.10 -12.38
N VAL A 23 10.65 7.82 -12.10
CA VAL A 23 11.09 6.86 -13.12
C VAL A 23 9.98 6.60 -14.14
N ALA A 24 8.74 6.45 -13.68
CA ALA A 24 7.56 6.29 -14.53
C ALA A 24 7.38 7.45 -15.50
N TYR A 25 7.50 8.69 -15.00
CA TYR A 25 7.43 9.91 -15.79
C TYR A 25 8.58 9.99 -16.80
N LYS A 26 9.84 9.83 -16.34
CA LYS A 26 11.02 9.96 -17.20
C LYS A 26 11.10 8.89 -18.30
N LYS A 27 10.64 7.67 -18.03
CA LYS A 27 10.70 6.56 -18.99
C LYS A 27 9.41 6.35 -19.78
N GLY A 28 8.33 7.07 -19.46
CA GLY A 28 7.01 6.82 -20.04
C GLY A 28 6.48 5.40 -19.77
N LYS A 29 6.99 4.72 -18.75
CA LYS A 29 6.72 3.30 -18.42
C LYS A 29 5.97 3.14 -17.10
N SER A 30 5.09 4.09 -16.79
CA SER A 30 4.21 4.04 -15.60
C SER A 30 3.41 2.75 -15.53
N THR A 31 3.00 2.22 -16.68
CA THR A 31 2.24 0.97 -16.82
C THR A 31 2.96 -0.28 -16.33
N LEU A 32 4.30 -0.23 -16.22
CA LEU A 32 5.11 -1.36 -15.77
C LEU A 32 5.51 -1.21 -14.30
N ILE A 33 5.88 -0.01 -13.86
CA ILE A 33 6.44 0.22 -12.51
C ILE A 33 5.35 0.20 -11.43
N ILE A 34 4.19 0.81 -11.71
CA ILE A 34 3.09 0.94 -10.76
C ILE A 34 2.59 -0.44 -10.27
N PRO A 35 2.34 -1.43 -11.16
CA PRO A 35 1.95 -2.78 -10.74
C PRO A 35 2.93 -3.44 -9.77
N TYR A 36 4.25 -3.31 -10.00
CA TYR A 36 5.24 -3.92 -9.10
C TYR A 36 5.19 -3.29 -7.71
N LEU A 37 5.04 -1.97 -7.61
CA LEU A 37 4.89 -1.32 -6.32
C LEU A 37 3.60 -1.73 -5.62
N ASN A 38 2.47 -1.77 -6.32
CA ASN A 38 1.22 -2.25 -5.73
C ASN A 38 1.35 -3.68 -5.23
N MET A 39 1.98 -4.56 -5.99
CA MET A 39 2.21 -5.94 -5.59
C MET A 39 3.01 -6.02 -4.29
N VAL A 40 4.13 -5.29 -4.18
CA VAL A 40 4.96 -5.27 -2.97
C VAL A 40 4.16 -4.74 -1.77
N MET A 41 3.47 -3.61 -1.93
CA MET A 41 2.67 -3.00 -0.87
C MET A 41 1.57 -3.94 -0.37
N VAL A 42 0.82 -4.57 -1.27
CA VAL A 42 -0.24 -5.50 -0.89
C VAL A 42 0.33 -6.73 -0.17
N ILE A 43 1.45 -7.28 -0.66
CA ILE A 43 2.11 -8.43 -0.01
C ILE A 43 2.54 -8.04 1.41
N ASP A 44 3.13 -6.86 1.60
CA ASP A 44 3.52 -6.37 2.93
C ASP A 44 2.31 -6.21 3.85
N ILE A 45 1.18 -5.71 3.34
CA ILE A 45 -0.09 -5.60 4.08
C ILE A 45 -0.60 -6.99 4.50
N PHE A 46 -0.60 -7.98 3.60
CA PHE A 46 -1.02 -9.34 3.92
C PHE A 46 -0.10 -10.03 4.92
N VAL A 47 1.21 -9.85 4.80
CA VAL A 47 2.17 -10.40 5.76
C VAL A 47 1.96 -9.77 7.12
N PHE A 48 1.84 -8.44 7.20
CA PHE A 48 1.55 -7.74 8.45
C PHE A 48 0.27 -8.28 9.08
N TRP A 49 -0.81 -8.32 8.29
CA TRP A 49 -2.12 -8.81 8.72
C TRP A 49 -2.05 -10.25 9.26
N ALA A 50 -1.40 -11.16 8.53
CA ALA A 50 -1.27 -12.56 8.92
C ALA A 50 -0.47 -12.76 10.23
N ILE A 51 0.48 -11.87 10.52
CA ILE A 51 1.27 -11.90 11.77
C ILE A 51 0.46 -11.31 12.94
N THR A 52 -0.33 -10.26 12.69
CA THR A 52 -1.02 -9.52 13.76
C THR A 52 -2.39 -10.09 14.11
N SER A 53 -3.16 -10.57 13.13
CA SER A 53 -4.54 -11.06 13.32
C SER A 53 -4.64 -12.21 14.34
N PRO A 54 -3.78 -13.25 14.31
CA PRO A 54 -3.86 -14.37 15.27
C PRO A 54 -3.48 -13.98 16.71
N ASN A 55 -2.78 -12.86 16.90
CA ASN A 55 -2.25 -12.44 18.20
C ASN A 55 -3.26 -11.62 19.02
N VAL A 56 -4.42 -11.28 18.44
CA VAL A 56 -5.50 -10.55 19.13
C VAL A 56 -6.44 -11.59 19.75
N LYS A 57 -6.40 -11.71 21.08
CA LYS A 57 -7.14 -12.74 21.86
C LYS A 57 -8.66 -12.75 21.64
N GLU A 58 -9.23 -11.66 21.14
CA GLU A 58 -10.64 -11.52 20.74
C GLU A 58 -10.75 -10.83 19.37
N HIS A 59 -10.11 -11.40 18.34
CA HIS A 59 -10.22 -10.88 16.99
C HIS A 59 -11.60 -11.20 16.40
N ASN A 60 -12.57 -10.33 16.63
CA ASN A 60 -13.80 -10.32 15.85
C ASN A 60 -13.47 -9.71 14.49
N PHE A 61 -13.49 -10.53 13.44
CA PHE A 61 -13.26 -10.08 12.08
C PHE A 61 -14.31 -9.03 11.71
N GLU A 62 -13.92 -7.76 11.73
CA GLU A 62 -14.85 -6.68 11.43
C GLU A 62 -15.09 -6.61 9.92
N PHE A 63 -16.31 -6.25 9.52
CA PHE A 63 -16.67 -6.12 8.10
C PHE A 63 -15.73 -5.15 7.36
N THR A 64 -15.26 -4.11 8.06
CA THR A 64 -14.29 -3.13 7.55
C THR A 64 -12.95 -3.77 7.21
N GLU A 65 -12.44 -4.66 8.06
CA GLU A 65 -11.17 -5.37 7.84
C GLU A 65 -11.27 -6.32 6.65
N LEU A 66 -12.38 -7.06 6.55
CA LEU A 66 -12.68 -7.91 5.40
C LEU A 66 -12.73 -7.09 4.09
N ALA A 67 -13.34 -5.91 4.14
CA ALA A 67 -13.42 -5.01 2.99
C ALA A 67 -12.05 -4.49 2.56
N VAL A 68 -11.18 -4.14 3.51
CA VAL A 68 -9.80 -3.72 3.22
C VAL A 68 -9.01 -4.86 2.60
N ILE A 69 -8.99 -6.05 3.22
CA ILE A 69 -8.26 -7.22 2.69
C ILE A 69 -8.79 -7.63 1.30
N GLY A 70 -10.11 -7.56 1.09
CA GLY A 70 -10.72 -7.84 -0.21
C GLY A 70 -10.33 -6.83 -1.29
N LEU A 71 -10.24 -5.53 -0.94
CA LEU A 71 -9.76 -4.49 -1.84
C LEU A 71 -8.29 -4.71 -2.21
N GLU A 72 -7.43 -4.99 -1.21
CA GLU A 72 -6.02 -5.31 -1.42
C GLU A 72 -5.84 -6.53 -2.32
N ALA A 73 -6.63 -7.59 -2.10
CA ALA A 73 -6.62 -8.78 -2.96
C ALA A 73 -6.99 -8.44 -4.41
N CYS A 74 -7.98 -7.59 -4.62
CA CYS A 74 -8.32 -7.09 -5.96
C CYS A 74 -7.12 -6.35 -6.59
N ILE A 75 -6.51 -5.42 -5.87
CA ILE A 75 -5.36 -4.65 -6.35
C ILE A 75 -4.21 -5.59 -6.74
N LEU A 76 -3.92 -6.62 -5.93
CA LEU A 76 -2.88 -7.60 -6.20
C LEU A 76 -3.17 -8.42 -7.47
N ILE A 77 -4.41 -8.86 -7.66
CA ILE A 77 -4.81 -9.56 -8.90
C ILE A 77 -4.55 -8.66 -10.11
N PHE A 78 -4.98 -7.39 -10.07
CA PHE A 78 -4.75 -6.46 -11.18
C PHE A 78 -3.26 -6.13 -11.38
N ALA A 79 -2.46 -6.12 -10.31
CA ALA A 79 -1.02 -5.99 -10.41
C ALA A 79 -0.40 -7.18 -11.16
N PHE A 80 -0.78 -8.42 -10.80
CA PHE A 80 -0.34 -9.62 -11.50
C PHE A 80 -0.77 -9.64 -12.97
N TYR A 81 -2.03 -9.29 -13.28
CA TYR A 81 -2.49 -9.18 -14.67
C TYR A 81 -1.61 -8.23 -15.49
N ALA A 82 -1.24 -7.07 -14.92
CA ALA A 82 -0.36 -6.14 -15.60
C ALA A 82 1.03 -6.75 -15.84
N ILE A 83 1.62 -7.35 -14.80
CA ILE A 83 2.98 -7.94 -14.83
C ILE A 83 3.08 -9.09 -15.84
N PHE A 84 2.08 -9.98 -15.89
CA PHE A 84 2.07 -11.13 -16.79
C PHE A 84 1.75 -10.80 -18.26
N GLY A 85 1.59 -9.53 -18.61
CA GLY A 85 1.51 -9.08 -20.01
C GLY A 85 0.29 -8.26 -20.39
N PHE A 86 -0.67 -8.03 -19.47
CA PHE A 86 -1.84 -7.20 -19.74
C PHE A 86 -1.66 -5.73 -19.35
N TYR A 87 -0.42 -5.27 -19.13
CA TYR A 87 -0.09 -3.89 -18.72
C TYR A 87 -0.63 -2.79 -19.65
N ASN A 88 -0.90 -3.10 -20.92
CA ASN A 88 -1.45 -2.15 -21.89
C ASN A 88 -2.99 -2.10 -21.91
N LYS A 89 -3.69 -2.99 -21.20
CA LYS A 89 -5.16 -2.98 -21.16
C LYS A 89 -5.64 -1.83 -20.26
N THR A 90 -6.48 -0.96 -20.82
CA THR A 90 -7.05 0.21 -20.11
C THR A 90 -7.62 -0.11 -18.72
N PRO A 91 -8.48 -1.13 -18.51
CA PRO A 91 -9.02 -1.41 -17.18
C PRO A 91 -7.93 -1.79 -16.17
N VAL A 92 -6.94 -2.58 -16.60
CA VAL A 92 -5.80 -3.00 -15.77
C VAL A 92 -4.94 -1.79 -15.37
N LYS A 93 -4.72 -0.86 -16.29
CA LYS A 93 -3.98 0.40 -16.02
C LYS A 93 -4.70 1.28 -15.01
N VAL A 94 -6.01 1.45 -15.18
CA VAL A 94 -6.83 2.31 -14.31
C VAL A 94 -6.83 1.77 -12.89
N ILE A 95 -7.08 0.46 -12.71
CA ILE A 95 -7.15 -0.13 -11.37
C ILE A 95 -5.79 -0.11 -10.67
N ASN A 96 -4.69 -0.39 -11.38
CA ASN A 96 -3.36 -0.24 -10.81
C ASN A 96 -3.04 1.20 -10.42
N SER A 97 -3.49 2.18 -11.20
CA SER A 97 -3.28 3.60 -10.87
C SER A 97 -4.10 4.01 -9.64
N ILE A 98 -5.33 3.50 -9.50
CA ILE A 98 -6.17 3.72 -8.31
C ILE A 98 -5.52 3.10 -7.08
N GLY A 99 -5.10 1.83 -7.15
CA GLY A 99 -4.43 1.15 -6.04
C GLY A 99 -3.18 1.90 -5.58
N PHE A 100 -2.37 2.37 -6.53
CA PHE A 100 -1.19 3.18 -6.22
C PHE A 100 -1.54 4.50 -5.53
N GLY A 101 -2.56 5.19 -6.03
CA GLY A 101 -3.05 6.42 -5.42
C GLY A 101 -3.54 6.21 -3.99
N LEU A 102 -4.27 5.11 -3.75
CA LEU A 102 -4.74 4.73 -2.41
C LEU A 102 -3.57 4.44 -1.47
N HIS A 103 -2.60 3.61 -1.87
CA HIS A 103 -1.42 3.32 -1.06
C HIS A 103 -0.65 4.60 -0.70
N LEU A 104 -0.46 5.50 -1.68
CA LEU A 104 0.20 6.78 -1.45
C LEU A 104 -0.59 7.65 -0.46
N LEU A 105 -1.90 7.78 -0.66
CA LEU A 105 -2.77 8.60 0.19
C LEU A 105 -2.79 8.10 1.63
N VAL A 106 -2.93 6.79 1.83
CA VAL A 106 -2.91 6.16 3.15
C VAL A 106 -1.55 6.38 3.83
N THR A 107 -0.44 6.20 3.09
CA THR A 107 0.91 6.41 3.65
C THR A 107 1.12 7.87 4.08
N ILE A 108 0.68 8.84 3.28
CA ILE A 108 0.74 10.28 3.63
C ILE A 108 -0.14 10.57 4.83
N GLY A 109 -1.38 10.07 4.84
CA GLY A 109 -2.33 10.25 5.94
C GLY A 109 -1.78 9.69 7.25
N LEU A 110 -1.17 8.51 7.21
CA LEU A 110 -0.53 7.87 8.35
C LEU A 110 0.65 8.70 8.89
N LEU A 111 1.51 9.21 8.00
CA LEU A 111 2.61 10.10 8.39
C LEU A 111 2.09 11.39 9.03
N TYR A 112 1.12 12.05 8.37
CA TYR A 112 0.53 13.29 8.87
C TYR A 112 -0.10 13.09 10.24
N TYR A 113 -0.92 12.06 10.40
CA TYR A 113 -1.56 11.73 11.66
C TYR A 113 -0.52 11.56 12.78
N ARG A 114 0.55 10.80 12.51
CA ARG A 114 1.61 10.57 13.49
C ARG A 114 2.37 11.86 13.84
N LEU A 115 2.68 12.70 12.86
CA LEU A 115 3.40 13.96 13.09
C LEU A 115 2.54 14.99 13.84
N ALA A 116 1.26 15.12 13.47
CA ALA A 116 0.33 16.07 14.05
C ALA A 116 -0.09 15.67 15.47
N PHE A 117 -0.38 14.40 15.68
CA PHE A 117 -0.87 13.87 16.96
C PHE A 117 0.22 13.08 17.67
N LYS A 118 1.41 13.67 17.92
CA LYS A 118 2.46 13.05 18.75
C LYS A 118 1.79 12.20 19.85
N PHE A 119 2.04 10.89 19.85
CA PHE A 119 1.37 9.87 20.68
C PHE A 119 1.66 10.05 22.20
N ASP A 120 1.35 11.23 22.76
CA ASP A 120 1.32 11.47 24.21
C ASP A 120 -0.10 11.25 24.78
N ARG A 121 -1.11 10.98 23.95
CA ARG A 121 -2.50 10.79 24.38
C ARG A 121 -3.31 9.84 23.51
N LEU A 122 -2.95 8.56 23.52
CA LEU A 122 -3.89 7.47 23.18
C LEU A 122 -3.59 6.28 24.09
N PHE A 123 -3.60 6.55 25.40
CA PHE A 123 -3.94 5.65 26.50
C PHE A 123 -4.67 6.48 27.55
#